data_AF-A0A7K3PUZ9-F1
#
_entry.id   AF-A0A7K3PUZ9-F1
#
_cell.length_a   1.000
_cell.length_b   1.000
_cell.length_c   1.000
_cell.angle_alpha   90.00
_cell.angle_beta   90.00
_cell.angle_gamma   90.00
#
_symmetry.space_group_name_H-M   'P 1'
#
loop_
_entity.id
_entity.type
_entity.pdbx_description
1 polymer ?
#
loop_
_entity_poly.entity_id
_entity_poly.type
_entity_poly.pdbx_seq_one_letter_code
_entity_poly.pdbx_strand_id
1 'polypeptide(L)'
;AWARLERWLRALHPDLARVRVTHRWSGRIGVTADDLPVVGPVPGYSDVWYIGGCGGHGLALSVAHGAYVAGALLGEPDPGDPLPWHRSRAPRLPLSGPVRPLLRACVDAHGWAVRRVC
;
A
#
# COMPACT_ATOMS: atom_id res chain seq x y z
N ALA A 1 -16.09 -13.70 -4.53
CA ALA A 1 -15.59 -12.87 -3.40
C ALA A 1 -16.71 -12.35 -2.52
N TRP A 2 -17.69 -11.61 -3.07
CA TRP A 2 -18.76 -10.94 -2.30
C TRP A 2 -19.59 -11.86 -1.39
N ALA A 3 -20.04 -13.01 -1.89
CA ALA A 3 -20.78 -13.97 -1.06
C ALA A 3 -20.00 -14.45 0.18
N ARG A 4 -18.66 -14.50 0.09
CA ARG A 4 -17.80 -14.84 1.24
C ARG A 4 -17.79 -13.71 2.27
N LEU A 5 -17.62 -12.46 1.81
CA LEU A 5 -17.64 -11.27 2.67
C LEU A 5 -18.99 -11.08 3.35
N GLU A 6 -20.10 -11.30 2.64
CA GLU A 6 -21.44 -11.22 3.21
C GLU A 6 -21.69 -12.31 4.27
N ARG A 7 -21.23 -13.55 4.03
CA ARG A 7 -21.29 -14.60 5.06
C ARG A 7 -20.48 -14.22 6.28
N TRP A 8 -19.27 -13.68 6.10
CA TRP A 8 -18.43 -13.21 7.19
C TRP A 8 -19.07 -12.07 7.98
N LEU A 9 -19.60 -11.05 7.29
CA LEU A 9 -20.31 -9.93 7.91
C LEU A 9 -21.45 -10.41 8.80
N ARG A 10 -22.30 -11.31 8.30
CA ARG A 10 -23.46 -11.84 9.03
C ARG A 10 -23.05 -12.76 10.20
N ALA A 11 -21.92 -13.45 10.07
CA ALA A 11 -21.38 -14.26 11.16
C ALA A 11 -20.81 -13.40 12.29
N LEU A 12 -20.12 -12.29 11.96
CA LEU A 12 -19.54 -11.36 12.93
C LEU A 12 -20.60 -10.44 13.58
N HIS A 13 -21.65 -10.09 12.84
CA HIS A 13 -22.72 -9.22 13.31
C HIS A 13 -24.10 -9.82 13.01
N PRO A 14 -24.57 -10.78 13.83
CA PRO A 14 -25.85 -11.47 13.62
C PRO A 14 -27.06 -10.52 13.53
N ASP A 15 -27.04 -9.41 14.27
CA ASP A 15 -28.11 -8.41 14.26
C ASP A 15 -28.28 -7.75 12.87
N LEU A 16 -27.22 -7.76 12.05
CA LEU A 16 -27.25 -7.24 10.68
C LEU A 16 -27.69 -8.29 9.65
N ALA A 17 -28.10 -9.50 10.05
CA ALA A 17 -28.39 -10.61 9.13
C ALA A 17 -29.44 -10.28 8.06
N ARG A 18 -30.41 -9.42 8.38
CA ARG A 18 -31.49 -8.99 7.48
C ARG A 18 -31.22 -7.65 6.79
N VAL A 19 -30.11 -6.98 7.11
CA VAL A 19 -29.76 -5.69 6.49
C VAL A 19 -29.29 -5.91 5.05
N ARG A 20 -29.89 -5.16 4.13
CA ARG A 20 -29.54 -5.24 2.71
C ARG A 20 -28.22 -4.50 2.44
N VAL A 21 -27.27 -5.18 1.81
CA VAL A 21 -26.05 -4.55 1.28
C VAL A 21 -26.44 -3.64 0.10
N THR A 22 -26.26 -2.34 0.28
CA THR A 22 -26.61 -1.33 -0.74
C THR A 22 -25.52 -1.11 -1.78
N HIS A 23 -24.25 -1.21 -1.37
CA HIS A 23 -23.09 -0.94 -2.22
C HIS A 23 -22.00 -1.97 -1.99
N ARG A 24 -21.20 -2.22 -3.02
CA ARG A 24 -19.99 -3.02 -2.96
C ARG A 24 -18.90 -2.26 -3.70
N TRP A 25 -17.70 -2.26 -3.16
CA TRP A 25 -16.55 -1.61 -3.76
C TRP A 25 -15.30 -2.42 -3.46
N SER A 26 -14.32 -2.29 -4.32
CA SER A 26 -12.97 -2.85 -4.16
C SER A 26 -11.95 -1.79 -4.55
N GLY A 27 -10.79 -1.85 -3.92
CA GLY A 27 -9.69 -0.93 -4.20
C GLY A 27 -8.38 -1.70 -4.30
N ARG A 28 -7.43 -1.12 -5.02
CA ARG A 28 -6.07 -1.64 -5.10
C ARG A 28 -5.27 -1.08 -3.93
N ILE A 29 -4.61 -1.97 -3.19
CA ILE A 29 -3.68 -1.58 -2.12
C ILE A 29 -2.26 -1.72 -2.66
N GLY A 30 -1.51 -0.62 -2.60
CA GLY A 30 -0.08 -0.64 -2.85
C GLY A 30 0.67 -1.18 -1.64
N VAL A 31 1.42 -2.26 -1.83
CA VAL A 31 2.29 -2.89 -0.82
C VAL A 31 3.72 -2.91 -1.34
N THR A 32 4.68 -2.82 -0.44
CA THR A 32 6.09 -3.12 -0.70
C THR A 32 6.41 -4.54 -0.23
N ALA A 33 7.58 -5.06 -0.60
CA ALA A 33 8.02 -6.40 -0.22
C ALA A 33 8.28 -6.57 1.29
N ASP A 34 8.47 -5.47 2.00
CA ASP A 34 8.75 -5.41 3.44
C ASP A 34 7.60 -4.79 4.25
N ASP A 35 6.43 -4.61 3.62
CA ASP A 35 5.21 -4.01 4.22
C ASP A 35 5.38 -2.60 4.81
N LEU A 36 6.51 -1.93 4.53
CA LEU A 36 6.79 -0.57 4.96
C LEU A 36 6.56 0.45 3.84
N PRO A 37 5.97 1.63 4.14
CA PRO A 37 5.82 2.70 3.16
C PRO A 37 7.14 3.12 2.48
N VAL A 38 6.99 3.87 1.40
CA VAL A 38 8.07 4.64 0.78
C VAL A 38 7.63 6.09 0.82
N VAL A 39 8.34 6.89 1.63
CA VAL A 39 8.08 8.31 1.84
C VAL A 39 9.38 9.07 1.64
N GLY A 40 9.54 9.72 0.49
CA GLY A 40 10.79 10.40 0.17
C GLY A 40 10.90 10.95 -1.25
N PRO A 41 12.02 11.60 -1.58
CA PRO A 41 12.25 12.17 -2.90
C PRO A 41 12.44 11.08 -3.94
N VAL A 42 11.96 11.31 -5.17
CA VAL A 42 12.06 10.37 -6.29
C VAL A 42 13.41 10.55 -6.98
N PRO A 43 14.29 9.53 -6.99
CA PRO A 43 15.62 9.69 -7.57
C PRO A 43 15.57 9.99 -9.07
N GLY A 44 16.30 11.02 -9.50
CA GLY A 44 16.30 11.51 -10.88
C GLY A 44 15.32 12.66 -11.15
N TYR A 45 14.53 13.06 -10.15
CA TYR A 45 13.62 14.20 -10.23
C TYR A 45 13.81 15.08 -9.00
N SER A 46 14.29 16.32 -9.17
CA SER A 46 14.60 17.22 -8.05
C SER A 46 13.36 17.64 -7.27
N ASP A 47 12.21 17.70 -7.93
CA ASP A 47 11.01 18.37 -7.40
C ASP A 47 9.84 17.39 -7.19
N VAL A 48 10.12 16.08 -7.18
CA VAL A 48 9.10 15.03 -7.08
C VAL A 48 9.31 14.21 -5.82
N TRP A 49 8.25 14.11 -5.02
CA TRP A 49 8.17 13.28 -3.82
C TRP A 49 7.15 12.17 -3.99
N TYR A 50 7.40 11.05 -3.33
CA TYR A 50 6.50 9.90 -3.31
C TYR A 50 6.04 9.59 -1.90
N ILE A 51 4.73 9.37 -1.75
CA ILE A 51 4.11 8.79 -0.56
C ILE A 51 3.28 7.59 -1.03
N GLY A 52 3.72 6.38 -0.74
CA GLY A 52 2.98 5.19 -1.18
C GLY A 52 3.50 3.89 -0.60
N GLY A 53 2.91 2.78 -1.04
CA GLY A 53 3.22 1.46 -0.48
C GLY A 53 2.75 1.26 0.97
N CYS A 54 1.74 2.02 1.42
CA CYS A 54 1.32 2.06 2.82
C CYS A 54 0.58 0.79 3.32
N GLY A 55 0.40 -0.22 2.47
CA GLY A 55 -0.15 -1.52 2.90
C GLY A 55 -1.51 -1.49 3.58
N GLY A 56 -2.39 -0.56 3.18
CA GLY A 56 -3.73 -0.41 3.76
C GLY A 56 -3.81 0.55 4.95
N HIS A 57 -2.68 1.04 5.45
CA HIS A 57 -2.60 2.01 6.55
C HIS A 57 -2.47 3.46 6.08
N GLY A 58 -2.57 3.70 4.76
CA GLY A 58 -2.31 5.01 4.17
C GLY A 58 -3.25 6.12 4.66
N LEU A 59 -4.51 5.80 4.96
CA LEU A 59 -5.45 6.78 5.50
C LEU A 59 -5.02 7.26 6.89
N ALA A 60 -4.73 6.32 7.80
CA ALA A 60 -4.29 6.63 9.16
C ALA A 60 -2.96 7.40 9.19
N LEU A 61 -2.04 7.07 8.27
CA LEU A 61 -0.72 7.69 8.20
C LEU A 61 -0.67 8.98 7.34
N SER A 62 -1.75 9.32 6.63
CA SER A 62 -1.76 10.40 5.64
C SER A 62 -1.30 11.75 6.20
N VAL A 63 -1.81 12.12 7.38
CA VAL A 63 -1.47 13.39 8.05
C VAL A 63 0.00 13.44 8.45
N ALA A 64 0.51 12.36 9.05
CA ALA A 64 1.89 12.28 9.49
C ALA A 64 2.88 12.31 8.30
N HIS A 65 2.60 11.55 7.24
CA HIS A 65 3.43 11.58 6.04
C HIS A 65 3.38 12.93 5.34
N GLY A 66 2.21 13.58 5.30
CA GLY A 66 2.06 14.92 4.75
C GLY A 66 2.89 15.95 5.50
N ALA A 67 2.84 15.93 6.84
CA ALA A 67 3.64 16.81 7.68
C ALA A 67 5.15 16.58 7.48
N TYR A 68 5.59 15.32 7.44
CA TYR A 68 7.00 14.97 7.19
C TYR A 68 7.49 15.50 5.83
N VAL A 69 6.72 15.28 4.75
CA VAL A 69 7.10 15.77 3.41
C VAL A 69 7.08 17.29 3.36
N ALA A 70 6.11 17.95 3.99
CA ALA A 70 6.07 19.42 4.06
C ALA A 70 7.29 20.01 4.78
N GLY A 71 7.66 19.46 5.94
CA GLY A 71 8.85 19.90 6.68
C GLY A 71 10.13 19.69 5.86
N ALA A 72 10.27 18.53 5.22
CA ALA A 72 11.42 18.25 4.36
C ALA A 72 11.51 19.20 3.15
N LEU A 73 10.38 19.60 2.57
CA LEU A 73 10.34 20.57 1.46
C LEU A 73 10.69 22.00 1.91
N LEU A 74 10.36 22.36 3.15
CA LEU A 74 10.67 23.68 3.73
C LEU A 74 12.10 23.76 4.30
N GLY A 75 12.84 22.64 4.30
CA GLY A 75 14.17 22.57 4.92
C GLY A 75 14.13 22.60 6.44
N GLU A 76 13.00 22.20 7.03
CA GLU A 76 12.86 22.08 8.48
C GLU A 76 13.69 20.90 9.00
N PRO A 77 14.24 21.00 10.22
CA PRO A 77 14.91 19.87 10.85
C PRO A 77 13.90 18.73 11.08
N ASP A 78 14.32 17.49 10.81
CA ASP A 78 13.49 16.30 11.03
C ASP A 78 13.08 16.23 12.52
N PRO A 79 11.78 16.15 12.85
CA PRO A 79 11.31 16.18 14.24
C PRO A 79 11.71 14.97 15.10
N GLY A 80 12.37 13.94 14.54
CA GLY A 80 12.79 12.77 15.31
C GLY A 80 13.79 11.88 14.59
N ASP A 81 13.97 10.66 15.11
CA ASP A 81 14.81 9.65 14.47
C ASP A 81 14.22 9.23 13.12
N PRO A 82 15.05 9.04 12.09
CA PRO A 82 14.58 8.65 10.77
C PRO A 82 13.87 7.30 10.83
N LEU A 83 12.58 7.30 10.48
CA LEU A 83 11.79 6.08 10.40
C LEU A 83 12.25 5.22 9.22
N PRO A 84 12.20 3.88 9.31
CA PRO A 84 12.72 3.00 8.26
C PRO A 84 11.97 3.12 6.92
N TRP A 85 10.81 3.76 6.88
CA TRP A 85 10.03 4.07 5.66
C TRP A 85 10.22 5.50 5.12
N HIS A 86 11.00 6.35 5.81
CA HIS A 86 11.48 7.64 5.30
C HIS A 86 12.61 7.38 4.30
N ARG A 87 12.25 6.94 3.10
CA ARG A 87 13.17 6.43 2.08
C ARG A 87 12.68 6.73 0.68
N SER A 88 13.62 6.85 -0.26
CA SER A 88 13.32 7.12 -1.67
C SER A 88 12.90 5.91 -2.50
N ARG A 89 13.09 4.68 -1.99
CA ARG A 89 12.86 3.43 -2.76
C ARG A 89 12.40 2.29 -1.87
N ALA A 90 11.50 1.45 -2.41
CA ALA A 90 11.19 0.16 -1.82
C ALA A 90 12.39 -0.81 -1.97
N PRO A 91 12.50 -1.84 -1.12
CA PRO A 91 13.47 -2.91 -1.30
C PRO A 91 13.27 -3.57 -2.67
N ARG A 92 14.39 -3.89 -3.33
CA ARG A 92 14.32 -4.64 -4.57
C ARG A 92 13.86 -6.05 -4.25
N LEU A 93 12.85 -6.52 -4.96
CA LEU A 93 12.54 -7.94 -5.00
C LEU A 93 13.79 -8.68 -5.51
N PRO A 94 14.15 -9.85 -4.94
CA PRO A 94 15.29 -10.66 -5.38
C PRO A 94 14.95 -11.37 -6.71
N LEU A 95 14.72 -10.58 -7.76
CA LEU A 95 14.45 -11.05 -9.12
C LEU A 95 15.75 -11.41 -9.85
N SER A 96 16.78 -11.83 -9.13
CA SER A 96 18.05 -12.31 -9.68
C SER A 96 18.16 -13.83 -9.59
N GLY A 97 18.99 -14.42 -10.45
CA GLY A 97 19.26 -15.85 -10.43
C GLY A 97 18.16 -16.72 -11.07
N PRO A 98 18.24 -18.05 -10.86
CA PRO A 98 17.43 -19.03 -11.61
C PRO A 98 15.93 -18.96 -11.30
N VAL A 99 15.54 -18.36 -10.17
CA VAL A 99 14.12 -18.22 -9.76
C VAL A 99 13.42 -17.00 -10.35
N ARG A 100 14.15 -16.09 -11.00
CA ARG A 100 13.61 -14.86 -11.62
C ARG A 100 12.36 -15.07 -12.50
N PRO A 101 12.32 -16.02 -13.46
CA PRO A 101 11.15 -16.18 -14.31
C PRO A 101 9.91 -16.62 -13.52
N LEU A 102 10.09 -17.46 -12.49
CA LEU A 102 9.01 -17.90 -11.60
C LEU A 102 8.48 -16.75 -10.75
N LEU A 103 9.36 -15.95 -10.14
CA LEU A 103 8.96 -14.79 -9.34
C LEU A 103 8.24 -13.74 -10.20
N ARG A 104 8.73 -13.50 -11.42
CA ARG A 104 8.08 -12.59 -12.37
C ARG A 104 6.69 -13.11 -12.77
N ALA A 105 6.58 -14.39 -13.12
CA ALA A 105 5.29 -15.00 -13.44
C ALA A 105 4.31 -14.91 -12.27
N CYS A 106 4.77 -15.10 -11.03
CA CYS A 106 3.95 -14.96 -9.83
C CYS A 106 3.45 -13.51 -9.65
N VAL A 107 4.34 -12.52 -9.76
CA VAL A 107 3.97 -11.10 -9.69
C VAL A 107 3.01 -10.70 -10.80
N ASP A 108 3.24 -11.18 -12.03
CA ASP A 108 2.39 -10.88 -13.18
C ASP A 108 1.01 -11.53 -13.04
N ALA A 109 0.95 -12.77 -12.55
CA ALA A 109 -0.29 -13.47 -12.25
C ALA A 109 -1.10 -12.76 -11.15
N HIS A 110 -0.43 -12.31 -10.08
CA HIS A 110 -1.06 -11.49 -9.04
C HIS A 110 -1.55 -10.15 -9.60
N GLY A 111 -0.72 -9.46 -10.37
CA GLY A 111 -1.09 -8.19 -11.00
C GLY A 111 -2.29 -8.34 -11.96
N TRP A 112 -2.34 -9.43 -12.71
CA TRP A 112 -3.47 -9.78 -13.58
C TRP A 112 -4.76 -10.06 -12.80
N ALA A 113 -4.67 -10.89 -11.74
CA ALA A 113 -5.82 -11.20 -10.90
C ALA A 113 -6.40 -9.94 -10.25
N VAL A 114 -5.53 -9.07 -9.72
CA VAL A 114 -5.93 -7.79 -9.12
C VAL A 114 -6.56 -6.84 -10.15
N ARG A 115 -6.15 -6.90 -11.43
CA ARG A 115 -6.76 -6.11 -12.52
C ARG A 115 -8.14 -6.59 -12.95
N ARG A 116 -8.50 -7.86 -12.76
CA ARG A 116 -9.81 -8.42 -13.17
C ARG A 116 -10.86 -8.47 -12.07
N VAL A 117 -10.44 -8.43 -10.81
CA VAL A 117 -11.33 -8.63 -9.66
C VAL A 117 -11.87 -7.30 -9.11
N CYS A 118 -11.26 -6.18 -9.48
CA CYS A 118 -11.75 -4.83 -9.19
C CYS A 118 -12.52 -4.24 -10.36
#